data_AF-A0A7X2MQL3-F1
#
_entry.id   AF-A0A7X2MQL3-F1
#
_cell.length_a   1.000
_cell.length_b   1.000
_cell.length_c   1.000
_cell.angle_alpha   90.00
_cell.angle_beta   90.00
_cell.angle_gamma   90.00
#
_symmetry.space_group_name_H-M   'P 1'
#
loop_
_entity.id
_entity.type
_entity.pdbx_description
1 polymer ?
#
loop_
_entity_poly.entity_id
_entity_poly.type
_entity_poly.pdbx_seq_one_letter_code
_entity_poly.pdbx_strand_id
1 'polypeptide(L)'
;MKIPNRIQPLVDDGLIDDVLQRLKSGKEADVYTVLCGGKVQCAKVYKEATQRSFKQAVQYQEGRKTRNSRNARAMQKGTKFGR
;
A
#
# COMPACT_ATOMS: atom_id res chain seq x y z
N MET A 1 -2.67 -20.96 8.90
CA MET A 1 -2.72 -20.65 7.44
C MET A 1 -1.30 -20.71 6.89
N LYS A 2 -1.05 -20.90 5.58
CA LYS A 2 0.30 -20.67 5.05
C LYS A 2 0.65 -19.18 5.25
N ILE A 3 1.70 -18.88 6.00
CA ILE A 3 2.14 -17.51 6.28
C ILE A 3 2.56 -16.85 4.95
N PRO A 4 2.03 -15.66 4.60
CA PRO A 4 2.47 -14.95 3.41
C PRO A 4 3.95 -14.57 3.50
N ASN A 5 4.70 -14.70 2.39
CA ASN A 5 6.14 -14.40 2.36
C ASN A 5 6.52 -13.00 2.88
N ARG A 6 5.61 -12.02 2.79
CA ARG A 6 5.84 -10.66 3.32
C ARG A 6 5.73 -10.54 4.83
N ILE A 7 5.01 -11.46 5.46
CA ILE A 7 4.83 -11.53 6.91
C ILE A 7 5.87 -12.47 7.53
N GLN A 8 6.36 -13.47 6.78
CA GLN A 8 7.31 -14.47 7.26
C GLN A 8 8.50 -13.89 8.05
N PRO A 9 9.22 -12.84 7.59
CA PRO A 9 10.34 -12.28 8.35
C PRO A 9 9.92 -11.75 9.73
N LEU A 10 8.71 -11.19 9.85
CA LEU A 10 8.19 -10.69 11.13
C LEU A 10 7.83 -11.83 12.10
N VAL A 11 7.51 -13.00 11.56
CA VAL A 11 7.30 -14.22 12.36
C VAL A 11 8.64 -14.79 12.80
N ASP A 12 9.60 -14.85 11.88
CA ASP A 12 10.95 -15.33 12.17
C ASP A 12 11.66 -14.46 13.23
N ASP A 13 11.43 -13.14 13.19
CA ASP A 13 11.93 -12.17 14.18
C ASP A 13 11.14 -12.17 15.51
N GLY A 14 10.07 -12.97 15.63
CA GLY A 14 9.24 -13.05 16.83
C GLY A 14 8.35 -11.83 17.11
N LEU A 15 8.16 -10.95 16.12
CA LEU A 15 7.24 -9.79 16.22
C LEU A 15 5.77 -10.20 16.04
N ILE A 16 5.54 -11.25 15.26
CA ILE A 16 4.23 -11.86 15.02
C ILE A 16 4.32 -13.33 15.43
N ASP A 17 3.40 -13.79 16.26
CA ASP A 17 3.35 -15.18 16.71
C ASP A 17 2.80 -16.10 15.60
N ASP A 18 1.67 -15.71 14.98
CA ASP A 18 1.04 -16.48 13.91
C ASP A 18 0.10 -15.62 13.04
N VAL A 19 -0.18 -16.09 11.82
CA VAL A 19 -1.19 -15.54 10.90
C VAL A 19 -2.43 -16.43 10.90
N LEU A 20 -3.50 -15.89 11.48
CA LEU A 20 -4.76 -16.62 11.66
C LEU A 20 -5.51 -16.75 10.32
N GLN A 21 -5.82 -15.61 9.69
CA GLN A 21 -6.59 -15.57 8.44
C GLN A 21 -6.41 -14.26 7.67
N ARG A 22 -6.72 -14.28 6.37
CA ARG A 22 -6.84 -13.05 5.57
C ARG A 22 -8.25 -12.46 5.74
N LEU A 23 -8.34 -11.22 6.22
CA LEU A 23 -9.61 -10.52 6.39
C LEU A 23 -10.16 -9.98 5.07
N LYS A 24 -9.34 -9.20 4.35
CA LYS A 24 -9.78 -8.53 3.13
C LYS A 24 -8.60 -8.23 2.22
N SER A 25 -8.82 -8.38 0.92
CA SER A 25 -7.91 -7.87 -0.11
C SER A 25 -8.40 -6.52 -0.60
N GLY A 26 -7.49 -5.56 -0.65
CA GLY A 26 -7.74 -4.22 -1.19
C GLY A 26 -6.91 -3.94 -2.44
N LYS A 27 -7.14 -2.75 -2.99
CA LYS A 27 -6.40 -2.21 -4.13
C LYS A 27 -4.93 -1.87 -3.77
N GLU A 28 -4.72 -1.41 -2.55
CA GLU A 28 -3.41 -0.91 -2.09
C GLU A 28 -2.72 -1.87 -1.12
N ALA A 29 -3.50 -2.65 -0.37
CA ALA A 29 -3.01 -3.52 0.68
C ALA A 29 -3.95 -4.69 0.89
N ASP A 30 -3.40 -5.79 1.39
CA ASP A 30 -4.13 -6.90 1.97
C ASP A 30 -4.08 -6.81 3.49
N VAL A 31 -5.16 -7.19 4.16
CA VAL A 31 -5.26 -7.16 5.62
C VAL A 31 -5.42 -8.58 6.14
N TYR A 32 -4.62 -8.93 7.14
CA TYR A 32 -4.60 -10.21 7.81
C TYR A 32 -4.88 -10.04 9.30
N THR A 33 -5.56 -11.01 9.90
CA THR A 33 -5.60 -11.15 11.36
C THR A 33 -4.37 -11.92 11.81
N VAL A 34 -3.65 -11.38 12.78
CA VAL A 34 -2.42 -11.94 13.33
C VAL A 34 -2.48 -12.03 14.85
N LEU A 35 -1.69 -12.92 15.44
CA LEU A 35 -1.47 -13.00 16.87
C LEU A 35 -0.12 -12.37 17.21
N CYS A 36 -0.10 -11.47 18.18
CA CYS A 36 1.13 -10.83 18.68
C CYS A 36 1.08 -10.74 20.20
N GLY A 37 1.98 -11.42 20.90
CA GLY A 37 2.03 -11.45 22.36
C GLY A 37 0.70 -11.89 22.99
N GLY A 38 0.01 -12.86 22.37
CA GLY A 38 -1.29 -13.36 22.83
C GLY A 38 -2.48 -12.44 22.55
N LYS A 39 -2.29 -11.34 21.81
CA LYS A 39 -3.36 -10.42 21.38
C LYS A 39 -3.63 -10.56 19.89
N VAL A 40 -4.90 -10.59 19.54
CA VAL A 40 -5.34 -10.60 18.14
C VAL A 40 -5.26 -9.17 17.58
N GLN A 41 -4.52 -8.99 16.49
CA GLN A 41 -4.29 -7.70 15.83
C GLN A 41 -4.44 -7.83 14.30
N CYS A 42 -4.32 -6.71 13.58
CA CYS A 42 -4.38 -6.67 12.12
C CYS A 42 -3.02 -6.30 11.52
N ALA A 43 -2.53 -7.10 10.57
CA ALA A 43 -1.39 -6.78 9.73
C ALA A 43 -1.85 -6.22 8.39
N LYS A 44 -1.48 -4.98 8.08
CA LYS A 44 -1.76 -4.32 6.79
C LYS A 44 -0.54 -4.42 5.88
N VAL A 45 -0.62 -5.28 4.87
CA VAL A 45 0.47 -5.56 3.94
C VAL A 45 0.24 -4.81 2.64
N TYR A 46 1.04 -3.79 2.38
CA TYR A 46 0.96 -3.01 1.15
C TYR A 46 1.44 -3.82 -0.08
N LYS A 47 0.73 -3.67 -1.19
CA LYS A 47 1.08 -4.25 -2.49
C LYS A 47 2.19 -3.43 -3.16
N GLU A 48 3.01 -4.11 -3.96
CA GLU A 48 4.04 -3.49 -4.80
C GLU A 48 3.43 -2.42 -5.71
N ALA A 49 4.15 -1.32 -5.94
CA ALA A 49 3.63 -0.18 -6.70
C ALA A 49 3.13 -0.58 -8.10
N THR A 50 3.76 -1.57 -8.73
CA THR A 50 3.38 -2.15 -10.03
C THR A 50 2.16 -3.06 -9.99
N GLN A 51 1.81 -3.60 -8.81
CA GLN A 51 0.65 -4.47 -8.57
C GLN A 51 -0.53 -3.71 -7.92
N ARG A 52 -0.38 -2.40 -7.68
CA ARG A 52 -1.48 -1.56 -7.23
C ARG A 52 -2.34 -1.24 -8.45
N SER A 53 -3.50 -1.87 -8.56
CA SER A 53 -4.46 -1.58 -9.63
C SER A 53 -5.15 -0.24 -9.38
N PHE A 54 -4.41 0.87 -9.51
CA PHE A 54 -4.99 2.20 -9.61
C PHE A 54 -5.57 2.40 -11.01
N LYS A 55 -6.71 1.75 -11.27
CA LYS A 55 -7.59 2.11 -12.40
C LYS A 55 -7.99 3.60 -12.42
N GLN A 56 -7.73 4.35 -11.34
CA GLN A 56 -8.01 5.78 -11.16
C GLN A 56 -6.85 6.50 -10.43
N ALA A 57 -5.59 6.32 -10.88
CA ALA A 57 -4.45 7.08 -10.32
C ALA A 57 -4.54 8.59 -10.63
N VAL A 58 -5.12 8.92 -11.79
CA VAL A 58 -5.22 10.29 -12.31
C VAL A 58 -6.06 11.19 -11.39
N GLN A 59 -7.19 10.69 -10.88
CA GLN A 59 -8.08 11.47 -10.00
C GLN A 59 -7.45 11.86 -8.65
N TYR A 60 -6.46 11.10 -8.15
CA TYR A 60 -5.77 11.43 -6.89
C TYR A 60 -4.62 12.43 -7.08
N GLN A 61 -4.08 12.58 -8.30
CA GLN A 61 -3.08 13.62 -8.60
C GLN A 61 -3.73 15.00 -8.82
N GLU A 62 -4.99 15.05 -9.26
CA GLU A 62 -5.74 16.28 -9.54
C GLU A 62 -6.03 17.14 -8.29
N GLY A 63 -5.91 16.58 -7.08
CA GLY A 63 -6.05 17.34 -5.83
C GLY A 63 -4.87 18.26 -5.50
N ARG A 64 -3.73 18.14 -6.20
CA ARG A 64 -2.54 18.97 -5.94
C ARG A 64 -2.65 20.32 -6.67
N LYS A 65 -3.44 21.25 -6.12
CA LYS A 65 -3.47 22.64 -6.59
C LYS A 65 -2.14 23.34 -6.25
N THR A 66 -1.18 23.32 -7.18
CA THR A 66 -0.01 24.21 -7.10
C THR A 66 -0.43 25.62 -7.51
N ARG A 67 -0.09 26.63 -6.71
CA ARG A 67 -0.45 28.06 -6.89
C ARG A 67 0.10 28.69 -8.18
N ASN A 68 0.97 27.99 -8.92
CA ASN A 68 1.65 28.49 -10.11
C ASN A 68 1.21 27.73 -11.37
N SER A 69 0.49 28.41 -12.27
CA SER A 69 -0.09 27.85 -13.49
C SER A 69 0.93 27.25 -14.45
N ARG A 70 2.19 27.70 -14.40
CA ARG A 70 3.29 27.15 -15.21
C ARG A 70 3.63 25.71 -14.81
N ASN A 71 3.69 25.42 -13.52
CA ASN A 71 4.02 24.09 -13.01
C ASN A 71 2.87 23.10 -13.28
N ALA A 72 1.63 23.57 -13.14
CA ALA A 72 0.44 22.79 -13.50
C ALA A 72 0.44 22.38 -14.98
N ARG A 73 0.80 23.29 -15.90
CA ARG A 73 0.93 22.96 -17.33
C ARG A 73 2.10 22.03 -17.64
N ALA A 74 3.22 22.17 -16.94
CA ALA A 74 4.37 21.27 -17.10
C ALA A 74 4.01 19.84 -16.70
N MET A 75 3.31 19.66 -15.58
CA MET A 75 2.80 18.36 -15.12
C MET A 75 1.73 17.82 -16.07
N GLN A 76 0.76 18.64 -16.50
CA GLN A 76 -0.30 18.22 -17.42
C GLN A 76 0.24 17.80 -18.81
N LYS A 77 1.29 18.46 -19.29
CA LYS A 77 1.92 18.16 -20.59
C LYS A 77 3.05 17.12 -20.50
N GLY A 78 3.35 16.59 -19.31
CA GLY A 78 4.40 15.58 -19.11
C GLY A 78 5.80 16.05 -19.54
N THR A 79 6.11 17.34 -19.40
CA THR A 79 7.42 17.87 -19.81
C THR A 79 8.52 17.36 -18.88
N LYS A 80 9.79 17.44 -19.29
CA LYS A 80 10.96 17.01 -18.49
C LYS A 80 11.00 17.63 -17.07
N PHE A 81 10.37 18.78 -16.89
CA PHE A 81 10.24 19.47 -15.59
C PHE A 81 9.00 19.04 -14.78
N GLY A 82 7.97 18.51 -15.43
CA GLY A 82 6.71 18.08 -14.81
C GLY A 82 6.56 16.56 -14.62
N ARG A 83 7.56 15.78 -15.03
CA ARG A 83 7.68 14.35 -14.74
C ARG A 83 8.27 14.15 -13.36
#